data_AF-A0ABD1KLT0-F1
#
_entry.id   AF-A0ABD1KLT0-F1
#
_cell.length_a   1.000
_cell.length_b   1.000
_cell.length_c   1.000
_cell.angle_alpha   90.00
_cell.angle_beta   90.00
_cell.angle_gamma   90.00
#
_symmetry.space_group_name_H-M   'P 1'
#
loop_
_entity.id
_entity.type
_entity.pdbx_description
1 polymer ?
#
loop_
_entity_poly.entity_id
_entity_poly.type
_entity_poly.pdbx_seq_one_letter_code
_entity_poly.pdbx_strand_id
1 'polypeptide(L)'
;MLQLILGCAVNCEQKQEYIQTIMMMEESVQHVVMTAIQELMSKESPVTGGNDSYADLDRQLKKTVEELNDALATKEEIAQRCHELDMQVAGLQEEKSSLLAENQVLMERLNQSDSIEDLNSPAGRRHLQLQTQLEQLQEETFRLEAAKDDYRIRCEELEKELVELRSQNEELTSLADEAQSLKDEMDVLRHSSDKVSKLEGMVESYKKKLEDMGDLRRQMKLLEEKNNVYMQNTVSLEEELRKANAARGQLETYKRQVVELQNRLSEESKKADKMEFEYKRLKEKVDSLQKEKDRMRTERDSLKETIEELRCVQAQEGQLTAGMVPLGSNEGSDSLAAEIMTPEIRERLIRLQHENKMLKINQEGSDNEKIALLQSLLEDANSRKNELETENRLANQRLLEGQSQVEELQKNLQEQGLKADDAIVLKKKFDEQLIKLKEVTSELQKKNALIDDMESKSSQTSQKVDELEEALKKKDEDMKQMEERYKKYLEKAKSVIRTLDPKQNQGSAPEVQALKNQLQERERMLHSLEKEYDKTKTQRDQEEKLIVSAWYNMGMALQKKAAEDRLASTGSGQSFLARQRQATNTRRSYPGHVQPTSAR
;
A
#
# COMPACT_ATOMS: atom_id res chain seq x y z
N MET A 1 -58.53 34.02 -156.09
CA MET A 1 -59.80 34.01 -156.87
C MET A 1 -60.63 35.24 -156.55
N LEU A 2 -61.09 35.45 -155.31
CA LEU A 2 -61.95 36.58 -154.91
C LEU A 2 -61.43 37.96 -155.34
N GLN A 3 -60.13 38.24 -155.09
CA GLN A 3 -59.44 39.47 -155.53
C GLN A 3 -59.62 39.77 -157.03
N LEU A 4 -59.49 38.74 -157.89
CA LEU A 4 -59.59 38.91 -159.35
C LEU A 4 -61.02 39.30 -159.77
N ILE A 5 -62.03 38.76 -159.08
CA ILE A 5 -63.45 39.09 -159.32
C ILE A 5 -63.73 40.54 -158.87
N LEU A 6 -63.16 40.98 -157.75
CA LEU A 6 -63.19 42.39 -157.30
C LEU A 6 -62.57 43.33 -158.35
N GLY A 7 -61.38 42.99 -158.87
CA GLY A 7 -60.71 43.76 -159.92
C GLY A 7 -61.56 43.91 -161.18
N CYS A 8 -62.22 42.83 -161.63
CA CYS A 8 -63.14 42.88 -162.76
C CYS A 8 -64.41 43.69 -162.47
N ALA A 9 -64.99 43.59 -161.27
CA ALA A 9 -66.22 44.29 -160.90
C ALA A 9 -66.06 45.82 -160.77
N VAL A 10 -64.88 46.29 -160.35
CA VAL A 10 -64.56 47.73 -160.25
C VAL A 10 -64.16 48.33 -161.62
N ASN A 11 -63.72 47.50 -162.57
CA ASN A 11 -63.18 47.94 -163.86
C ASN A 11 -64.07 47.62 -165.09
N CYS A 12 -65.35 47.32 -164.88
CA CYS A 12 -66.33 47.08 -165.95
C CYS A 12 -67.10 48.36 -166.34
N GLU A 13 -67.91 48.29 -167.40
CA GLU A 13 -68.68 49.46 -167.88
C GLU A 13 -69.76 49.91 -166.88
N GLN A 14 -70.34 48.98 -166.11
CA GLN A 14 -71.33 49.25 -165.05
C GLN A 14 -70.73 49.56 -163.66
N LYS A 15 -69.42 49.89 -163.58
CA LYS A 15 -68.68 50.13 -162.32
C LYS A 15 -69.35 51.08 -161.31
N GLN A 16 -70.21 52.00 -161.76
CA GLN A 16 -71.00 52.88 -160.88
C GLN A 16 -71.88 52.07 -159.91
N GLU A 17 -72.64 51.08 -160.39
CA GLU A 17 -73.53 50.27 -159.54
C GLU A 17 -72.74 49.42 -158.54
N TYR A 18 -71.63 48.82 -158.97
CA TYR A 18 -70.80 47.98 -158.10
C TYR A 18 -70.06 48.79 -157.03
N ILE A 19 -69.49 49.95 -157.38
CA ILE A 19 -68.86 50.86 -156.41
C ILE A 19 -69.90 51.40 -155.41
N GLN A 20 -71.08 51.81 -155.89
CA GLN A 20 -72.15 52.30 -155.03
C GLN A 20 -72.70 51.21 -154.10
N THR A 21 -72.75 49.96 -154.56
CA THR A 21 -73.09 48.79 -153.73
C THR A 21 -72.03 48.56 -152.64
N ILE A 22 -70.74 48.64 -152.97
CA ILE A 22 -69.64 48.51 -152.00
C ILE A 22 -69.71 49.62 -150.94
N MET A 23 -69.99 50.87 -151.34
CA MET A 23 -70.15 52.01 -150.42
C MET A 23 -71.35 51.89 -149.46
N MET A 24 -72.30 50.99 -149.72
CA MET A 24 -73.45 50.70 -148.86
C MET A 24 -73.19 49.55 -147.86
N MET A 25 -72.01 48.90 -147.90
CA MET A 25 -71.64 47.81 -146.98
C MET A 25 -71.04 48.33 -145.67
N GLU A 26 -70.96 47.49 -144.64
CA GLU A 26 -70.30 47.86 -143.37
C GLU A 26 -68.82 48.22 -143.55
N GLU A 27 -68.36 49.21 -142.78
CA GLU A 27 -67.03 49.82 -142.84
C GLU A 27 -65.87 48.80 -142.70
N SER A 28 -66.07 47.76 -141.89
CA SER A 28 -65.13 46.64 -141.73
C SER A 28 -64.95 45.82 -143.01
N VAL A 29 -66.03 45.62 -143.78
CA VAL A 29 -66.01 44.91 -145.06
C VAL A 29 -65.43 45.80 -146.15
N GLN A 30 -65.77 47.09 -146.17
CA GLN A 30 -65.17 48.07 -147.08
C GLN A 30 -63.64 48.11 -146.94
N HIS A 31 -63.11 48.08 -145.71
CA HIS A 31 -61.66 48.06 -145.48
C HIS A 31 -60.97 46.81 -146.04
N VAL A 32 -61.57 45.62 -145.91
CA VAL A 32 -61.03 44.37 -146.48
C VAL A 32 -61.06 44.39 -148.00
N VAL A 33 -62.16 44.89 -148.59
CA VAL A 33 -62.30 45.08 -150.05
C VAL A 33 -61.28 46.08 -150.57
N MET A 34 -61.10 47.23 -149.90
CA MET A 34 -60.11 48.25 -150.25
C MET A 34 -58.68 47.72 -150.20
N THR A 35 -58.33 46.97 -149.15
CA THR A 35 -57.00 46.35 -149.01
C THR A 35 -56.75 45.34 -150.14
N ALA A 36 -57.74 44.50 -150.45
CA ALA A 36 -57.67 43.51 -151.53
C ALA A 36 -57.53 44.14 -152.93
N ILE A 37 -58.04 45.36 -153.14
CA ILE A 37 -57.84 46.15 -154.37
C ILE A 37 -56.45 46.80 -154.38
N GLN A 38 -55.98 47.33 -153.26
CA GLN A 38 -54.65 47.94 -153.15
C GLN A 38 -53.51 46.94 -153.36
N GLU A 39 -53.61 45.71 -152.84
CA GLU A 39 -52.62 44.64 -153.10
C GLU A 39 -52.56 44.24 -154.59
N LEU A 40 -53.67 44.34 -155.32
CA LEU A 40 -53.72 44.07 -156.76
C LEU A 40 -53.09 45.19 -157.60
N MET A 41 -53.21 46.44 -157.14
CA MET A 41 -52.71 47.64 -157.83
C MET A 41 -51.21 47.92 -157.58
N SER A 42 -50.59 47.28 -156.59
CA SER A 42 -49.25 47.64 -156.06
C SER A 42 -48.12 46.65 -156.39
N LYS A 43 -48.31 45.79 -157.40
CA LYS A 43 -47.31 44.80 -157.85
C LYS A 43 -46.93 44.87 -159.33
N GLU A 44 -46.74 46.10 -159.82
CA GLU A 44 -45.79 46.36 -160.91
C GLU A 44 -44.67 47.29 -160.39
N SER A 45 -43.41 46.94 -160.69
CA SER A 45 -42.22 47.71 -160.32
C SER A 45 -41.22 47.65 -161.49
N PRO A 46 -40.58 48.76 -161.89
CA PRO A 46 -40.53 49.05 -163.33
C PRO A 46 -39.13 48.94 -163.96
N VAL A 47 -39.13 48.89 -165.29
CA VAL A 47 -37.93 49.05 -166.13
C VAL A 47 -37.79 50.52 -166.54
N THR A 48 -36.69 51.17 -166.16
CA THR A 48 -36.21 52.46 -166.71
C THR A 48 -34.76 52.68 -166.23
N GLY A 49 -33.85 53.30 -166.97
CA GLY A 49 -33.94 53.78 -168.36
C GLY A 49 -33.39 55.20 -168.57
N GLY A 50 -32.10 55.45 -168.28
CA GLY A 50 -31.44 56.74 -168.53
C GLY A 50 -30.11 56.89 -167.79
N ASN A 51 -29.14 57.57 -168.40
CA ASN A 51 -27.76 57.73 -167.91
C ASN A 51 -27.66 58.44 -166.54
N ASP A 52 -26.98 57.81 -165.58
CA ASP A 52 -25.69 58.31 -165.03
C ASP A 52 -25.05 57.23 -164.13
N SER A 53 -24.15 56.42 -164.71
CA SER A 53 -23.98 55.02 -164.32
C SER A 53 -22.84 54.69 -163.32
N TYR A 54 -22.27 55.67 -162.61
CA TYR A 54 -21.09 55.43 -161.77
C TYR A 54 -21.29 55.61 -160.24
N ALA A 55 -22.28 56.39 -159.80
CA ALA A 55 -22.44 56.73 -158.38
C ALA A 55 -23.23 55.66 -157.58
N ASP A 56 -24.32 55.10 -158.13
CA ASP A 56 -25.13 54.11 -157.41
C ASP A 56 -24.48 52.73 -157.32
N LEU A 57 -23.63 52.37 -158.29
CA LEU A 57 -22.92 51.09 -158.33
C LEU A 57 -21.97 50.91 -157.12
N ASP A 58 -21.23 51.97 -156.76
CA ASP A 58 -20.36 51.99 -155.58
C ASP A 58 -21.18 51.87 -154.27
N ARG A 59 -22.30 52.59 -154.20
CA ARG A 59 -23.21 52.57 -153.04
C ARG A 59 -23.88 51.20 -152.85
N GLN A 60 -24.21 50.51 -153.93
CA GLN A 60 -24.82 49.19 -153.91
C GLN A 60 -23.79 48.09 -153.60
N LEU A 61 -22.57 48.20 -154.12
CA LEU A 61 -21.43 47.34 -153.77
C LEU A 61 -21.09 47.43 -152.28
N LYS A 62 -21.08 48.65 -151.72
CA LYS A 62 -20.80 48.84 -150.29
C LYS A 62 -21.84 48.15 -149.39
N LYS A 63 -23.12 48.24 -149.75
CA LYS A 63 -24.21 47.58 -149.00
C LYS A 63 -24.10 46.05 -149.01
N THR A 64 -23.74 45.43 -150.13
CA THR A 64 -23.57 43.97 -150.19
C THR A 64 -22.32 43.47 -149.47
N VAL A 65 -21.27 44.30 -149.38
CA VAL A 65 -20.10 44.03 -148.53
C VAL A 65 -20.45 44.12 -147.04
N GLU A 66 -21.26 45.10 -146.64
CA GLU A 66 -21.77 45.22 -145.27
C GLU A 66 -22.66 43.99 -144.91
N GLU A 67 -23.61 43.62 -145.76
CA GLU A 67 -24.45 42.41 -145.58
C GLU A 67 -23.65 41.10 -145.54
N LEU A 68 -22.57 40.99 -146.32
CA LEU A 68 -21.68 39.82 -146.29
C LEU A 68 -20.88 39.74 -144.99
N ASN A 69 -20.43 40.88 -144.44
CA ASN A 69 -19.72 40.90 -143.16
C ASN A 69 -20.64 40.51 -142.00
N ASP A 70 -21.90 40.98 -141.99
CA ASP A 70 -22.89 40.56 -140.99
C ASP A 70 -23.22 39.05 -141.08
N ALA A 71 -23.29 38.51 -142.31
CA ALA A 71 -23.48 37.08 -142.54
C ALA A 71 -22.25 36.23 -142.11
N LEU A 72 -21.03 36.78 -142.18
CA LEU A 72 -19.82 36.13 -141.67
C LEU A 72 -19.75 36.19 -140.14
N ALA A 73 -20.06 37.34 -139.53
CA ALA A 73 -20.09 37.51 -138.08
C ALA A 73 -21.11 36.57 -137.42
N THR A 74 -22.34 36.52 -137.93
CA THR A 74 -23.39 35.62 -137.41
C THR A 74 -23.05 34.14 -137.60
N LYS A 75 -22.37 33.77 -138.70
CA LYS A 75 -21.81 32.42 -138.89
C LYS A 75 -20.75 32.09 -137.82
N GLU A 76 -19.90 33.04 -137.47
CA GLU A 76 -18.83 32.85 -136.49
C GLU A 76 -19.37 32.79 -135.04
N GLU A 77 -20.38 33.60 -134.70
CA GLU A 77 -21.14 33.45 -133.43
C GLU A 77 -21.79 32.06 -133.31
N ILE A 78 -22.41 31.55 -134.39
CA ILE A 78 -23.00 30.20 -134.40
C ILE A 78 -21.91 29.13 -134.23
N ALA A 79 -20.75 29.27 -134.88
CA ALA A 79 -19.64 28.34 -134.75
C ALA A 79 -19.06 28.32 -133.32
N GLN A 80 -18.89 29.49 -132.70
CA GLN A 80 -18.48 29.61 -131.29
C GLN A 80 -19.50 28.92 -130.38
N ARG A 81 -20.80 29.19 -130.57
CA ARG A 81 -21.87 28.61 -129.77
C ARG A 81 -21.99 27.09 -129.92
N CYS A 82 -21.72 26.53 -131.11
CA CYS A 82 -21.61 25.09 -131.29
C CYS A 82 -20.43 24.52 -130.48
N HIS A 83 -19.26 25.16 -130.54
CA HIS A 83 -18.08 24.72 -129.78
C HIS A 83 -18.30 24.79 -128.26
N GLU A 84 -18.96 25.85 -127.74
CA GLU A 84 -19.35 25.97 -126.34
C GLU A 84 -20.32 24.85 -125.89
N LEU A 85 -21.22 24.41 -126.77
CA LEU A 85 -22.14 23.31 -126.49
C LEU A 85 -21.42 21.95 -126.52
N ASP A 86 -20.52 21.73 -127.47
CA ASP A 86 -19.69 20.50 -127.53
C ASP A 86 -18.80 20.38 -126.28
N MET A 87 -18.22 21.49 -125.80
CA MET A 87 -17.46 21.53 -124.53
C MET A 87 -18.34 21.23 -123.31
N GLN A 88 -19.57 21.76 -123.24
CA GLN A 88 -20.52 21.46 -122.16
C GLN A 88 -20.95 20.00 -122.17
N VAL A 89 -21.20 19.41 -123.34
CA VAL A 89 -21.53 17.98 -123.49
C VAL A 89 -20.37 17.12 -123.02
N ALA A 90 -19.12 17.45 -123.41
CA ALA A 90 -17.94 16.73 -122.96
C ALA A 90 -17.78 16.76 -121.43
N GLY A 91 -17.91 17.94 -120.80
CA GLY A 91 -17.81 18.09 -119.34
C GLY A 91 -18.87 17.30 -118.57
N LEU A 92 -20.15 17.40 -118.98
CA LEU A 92 -21.25 16.63 -118.38
C LEU A 92 -21.06 15.11 -118.52
N GLN A 93 -20.38 14.67 -119.59
CA GLN A 93 -20.10 13.27 -119.87
C GLN A 93 -18.89 12.74 -119.06
N GLU A 94 -17.96 13.61 -118.67
CA GLU A 94 -16.91 13.32 -117.68
C GLU A 94 -17.48 13.28 -116.25
N GLU A 95 -18.28 14.27 -115.83
CA GLU A 95 -18.94 14.29 -114.52
C GLU A 95 -19.79 13.05 -114.28
N LYS A 96 -20.60 12.65 -115.28
CA LYS A 96 -21.40 11.42 -115.25
C LYS A 96 -20.52 10.17 -115.05
N SER A 97 -19.36 10.12 -115.69
CA SER A 97 -18.41 9.02 -115.57
C SER A 97 -17.80 8.95 -114.17
N SER A 98 -17.45 10.10 -113.57
CA SER A 98 -16.94 10.21 -112.19
C SER A 98 -17.97 9.76 -111.15
N LEU A 99 -19.22 10.23 -111.26
CA LEU A 99 -20.31 9.88 -110.33
C LEU A 99 -20.70 8.39 -110.37
N LEU A 100 -20.52 7.73 -111.53
CA LEU A 100 -20.71 6.28 -111.66
C LEU A 100 -19.59 5.49 -110.96
N ALA A 101 -18.33 5.94 -111.06
CA ALA A 101 -17.21 5.33 -110.36
C ALA A 101 -17.33 5.47 -108.83
N GLU A 102 -17.74 6.65 -108.34
CA GLU A 102 -17.99 6.88 -106.91
C GLU A 102 -19.12 5.97 -106.38
N ASN A 103 -20.22 5.81 -107.13
CA ASN A 103 -21.30 4.89 -106.76
C ASN A 103 -20.84 3.44 -106.65
N GLN A 104 -19.94 2.98 -107.53
CA GLN A 104 -19.38 1.63 -107.45
C GLN A 104 -18.57 1.44 -106.15
N VAL A 105 -17.68 2.39 -105.82
CA VAL A 105 -16.88 2.34 -104.58
C VAL A 105 -17.75 2.39 -103.32
N LEU A 106 -18.85 3.15 -103.33
CA LEU A 106 -19.80 3.21 -102.22
C LEU A 106 -20.58 1.90 -102.05
N MET A 107 -21.04 1.28 -103.14
CA MET A 107 -21.68 -0.05 -103.09
C MET A 107 -20.71 -1.14 -102.62
N GLU A 108 -19.45 -1.12 -103.08
CA GLU A 108 -18.43 -2.07 -102.60
C GLU A 108 -18.17 -1.94 -101.09
N ARG A 109 -18.18 -0.72 -100.55
CA ARG A 109 -18.05 -0.49 -99.10
C ARG A 109 -19.27 -0.97 -98.31
N LEU A 110 -20.49 -0.76 -98.82
CA LEU A 110 -21.71 -1.23 -98.16
C LEU A 110 -21.76 -2.77 -98.09
N ASN A 111 -21.45 -3.44 -99.20
CA ASN A 111 -21.33 -4.90 -99.24
C ASN A 111 -20.24 -5.44 -98.28
N GLN A 112 -19.21 -4.64 -97.95
CA GLN A 112 -18.19 -4.99 -96.95
C GLN A 112 -18.67 -4.81 -95.51
N SER A 113 -19.58 -3.88 -95.21
CA SER A 113 -20.20 -3.76 -93.89
C SER A 113 -21.23 -4.86 -93.63
N ASP A 114 -22.04 -5.23 -94.62
CA ASP A 114 -23.04 -6.30 -94.50
C ASP A 114 -22.36 -7.66 -94.22
N SER A 115 -21.10 -7.81 -94.66
CA SER A 115 -20.23 -8.97 -94.36
C SER A 115 -19.83 -9.11 -92.88
N ILE A 116 -20.24 -8.18 -91.99
CA ILE A 116 -20.07 -8.31 -90.54
C ILE A 116 -21.17 -9.20 -89.93
N GLU A 117 -22.36 -9.26 -90.54
CA GLU A 117 -23.48 -10.11 -90.06
C GLU A 117 -23.29 -11.60 -90.42
N ASP A 118 -22.53 -11.92 -91.48
CA ASP A 118 -22.15 -13.32 -91.77
C ASP A 118 -20.98 -13.77 -90.86
N LEU A 119 -21.30 -14.62 -89.88
CA LEU A 119 -20.34 -15.26 -88.99
C LEU A 119 -19.25 -16.07 -89.73
N ASN A 120 -19.45 -16.46 -90.99
CA ASN A 120 -18.43 -17.15 -91.79
C ASN A 120 -17.40 -16.21 -92.43
N SER A 121 -17.72 -14.92 -92.59
CA SER A 121 -16.81 -13.91 -93.10
C SER A 121 -15.59 -13.72 -92.18
N PRO A 122 -14.39 -13.41 -92.71
CA PRO A 122 -13.26 -12.95 -91.89
C PRO A 122 -13.59 -11.75 -90.99
N ALA A 123 -14.56 -10.90 -91.40
CA ALA A 123 -15.04 -9.78 -90.59
C ALA A 123 -15.91 -10.27 -89.43
N GLY A 124 -16.97 -11.03 -89.70
CA GLY A 124 -17.85 -11.62 -88.69
C GLY A 124 -17.11 -12.49 -87.67
N ARG A 125 -16.16 -13.34 -88.11
CA ARG A 125 -15.31 -14.14 -87.19
C ARG A 125 -14.46 -13.27 -86.27
N ARG A 126 -13.88 -12.17 -86.78
CA ARG A 126 -13.11 -11.23 -85.95
C ARG A 126 -14.02 -10.49 -84.97
N HIS A 127 -15.23 -10.10 -85.39
CA HIS A 127 -16.20 -9.46 -84.50
C HIS A 127 -16.60 -10.41 -83.36
N LEU A 128 -16.95 -11.66 -83.67
CA LEU A 128 -17.30 -12.68 -82.68
C LEU A 128 -16.12 -12.98 -81.73
N GLN A 129 -14.89 -13.10 -82.25
CA GLN A 129 -13.71 -13.29 -81.40
C GLN A 129 -13.48 -12.12 -80.44
N LEU A 130 -13.64 -10.88 -80.91
CA LEU A 130 -13.55 -9.68 -80.07
C LEU A 130 -14.68 -9.62 -79.05
N GLN A 131 -15.91 -10.02 -79.41
CA GLN A 131 -17.04 -10.10 -78.50
C GLN A 131 -16.77 -11.10 -77.37
N THR A 132 -16.36 -12.33 -77.69
CA THR A 132 -16.04 -13.34 -76.67
C THR A 132 -14.85 -12.92 -75.78
N GLN A 133 -13.87 -12.18 -76.31
CA GLN A 133 -12.82 -11.57 -75.49
C GLN A 133 -13.37 -10.46 -74.57
N LEU A 134 -14.33 -9.67 -75.02
CA LEU A 134 -15.00 -8.65 -74.21
C LEU A 134 -15.82 -9.28 -73.08
N GLU A 135 -16.56 -10.35 -73.38
CA GLU A 135 -17.33 -11.15 -72.42
C GLU A 135 -16.41 -11.81 -71.38
N GLN A 136 -15.28 -12.40 -71.80
CA GLN A 136 -14.27 -12.97 -70.90
C GLN A 136 -13.62 -11.91 -69.99
N LEU A 137 -13.28 -10.74 -70.52
CA LEU A 137 -12.72 -9.64 -69.73
C LEU A 137 -13.76 -9.04 -68.77
N GLN A 138 -15.04 -9.06 -69.11
CA GLN A 138 -16.12 -8.69 -68.19
C GLN A 138 -16.27 -9.72 -67.06
N GLU A 139 -16.29 -11.02 -67.37
CA GLU A 139 -16.34 -12.08 -66.35
C GLU A 139 -15.12 -12.04 -65.42
N GLU A 140 -13.91 -11.84 -65.96
CA GLU A 140 -12.69 -11.67 -65.16
C GLU A 140 -12.74 -10.39 -64.30
N THR A 141 -13.29 -9.29 -64.83
CA THR A 141 -13.50 -8.05 -64.05
C THR A 141 -14.45 -8.29 -62.88
N PHE A 142 -15.64 -8.86 -63.10
CA PHE A 142 -16.58 -9.17 -62.02
C PHE A 142 -15.99 -10.12 -60.98
N ARG A 143 -15.19 -11.12 -61.42
CA ARG A 143 -14.50 -12.04 -60.52
C ARG A 143 -13.43 -11.36 -59.67
N LEU A 144 -12.68 -10.42 -60.25
CA LEU A 144 -11.69 -9.61 -59.54
C LEU A 144 -12.33 -8.61 -58.58
N GLU A 145 -13.49 -8.04 -58.93
CA GLU A 145 -14.27 -7.18 -58.04
C GLU A 145 -14.82 -7.96 -56.84
N ALA A 146 -15.40 -9.13 -57.06
CA ALA A 146 -15.86 -10.01 -55.97
C ALA A 146 -14.70 -10.39 -55.02
N ALA A 147 -13.57 -10.86 -55.56
CA ALA A 147 -12.41 -11.21 -54.76
C ALA A 147 -11.82 -10.00 -54.00
N LYS A 148 -11.86 -8.81 -54.60
CA LYS A 148 -11.45 -7.55 -53.94
C LYS A 148 -12.38 -7.20 -52.77
N ASP A 149 -13.69 -7.40 -52.89
CA ASP A 149 -14.62 -7.19 -51.79
C ASP A 149 -14.48 -8.26 -50.68
N ASP A 150 -14.23 -9.53 -51.03
CA ASP A 150 -13.87 -10.57 -50.05
C ASP A 150 -12.61 -10.19 -49.26
N TYR A 151 -11.55 -9.74 -49.93
CA TYR A 151 -10.33 -9.26 -49.28
C TYR A 151 -10.58 -8.00 -48.44
N ARG A 152 -11.43 -7.07 -48.89
CA ARG A 152 -11.82 -5.89 -48.11
C ARG A 152 -12.53 -6.28 -46.82
N ILE A 153 -13.52 -7.19 -46.89
CA ILE A 153 -14.22 -7.71 -45.71
C ILE A 153 -13.23 -8.39 -44.77
N ARG A 154 -12.31 -9.23 -45.27
CA ARG A 154 -11.32 -9.88 -44.40
C ARG A 154 -10.32 -8.90 -43.77
N CYS A 155 -9.99 -7.79 -44.41
CA CYS A 155 -9.25 -6.69 -43.77
C CYS A 155 -10.09 -6.02 -42.67
N GLU A 156 -11.35 -5.69 -42.93
CA GLU A 156 -12.27 -5.12 -41.93
C GLU A 156 -12.55 -6.06 -40.76
N GLU A 157 -12.41 -7.38 -40.91
CA GLU A 157 -12.44 -8.36 -39.82
C GLU A 157 -11.13 -8.34 -39.02
N LEU A 158 -9.98 -8.46 -39.69
CA LEU A 158 -8.66 -8.46 -39.05
C LEU A 158 -8.37 -7.15 -38.30
N GLU A 159 -8.88 -6.02 -38.77
CA GLU A 159 -8.80 -4.74 -38.04
C GLU A 159 -9.63 -4.75 -36.75
N LYS A 160 -10.79 -5.41 -36.72
CA LYS A 160 -11.59 -5.59 -35.49
C LYS A 160 -10.89 -6.55 -34.52
N GLU A 161 -10.44 -7.71 -35.01
CA GLU A 161 -9.63 -8.67 -34.23
C GLU A 161 -8.40 -7.98 -33.59
N LEU A 162 -7.71 -7.09 -34.32
CA LEU A 162 -6.58 -6.31 -33.81
C LEU A 162 -6.95 -5.23 -32.79
N VAL A 163 -8.14 -4.63 -32.87
CA VAL A 163 -8.62 -3.65 -31.87
C VAL A 163 -9.08 -4.36 -30.59
N GLU A 164 -9.80 -5.47 -30.71
CA GLU A 164 -10.23 -6.28 -29.57
C GLU A 164 -9.03 -6.84 -28.79
N LEU A 165 -8.03 -7.39 -29.49
CA LEU A 165 -6.79 -7.87 -28.89
C LEU A 165 -5.94 -6.75 -28.25
N ARG A 166 -6.08 -5.49 -28.69
CA ARG A 166 -5.45 -4.34 -28.02
C ARG A 166 -6.18 -3.98 -26.73
N SER A 167 -7.51 -3.88 -26.75
CA SER A 167 -8.31 -3.65 -25.53
C SER A 167 -8.01 -4.68 -24.45
N GLN A 168 -8.00 -5.97 -24.81
CA GLN A 168 -7.68 -7.05 -23.88
C GLN A 168 -6.26 -6.95 -23.30
N ASN A 169 -5.29 -6.44 -24.07
CA ASN A 169 -3.91 -6.27 -23.62
C ASN A 169 -3.76 -5.03 -22.70
N GLU A 170 -4.51 -3.96 -22.98
CA GLU A 170 -4.62 -2.77 -22.10
C GLU A 170 -5.30 -3.14 -20.77
N GLU A 171 -6.38 -3.93 -20.81
CA GLU A 171 -7.06 -4.48 -19.63
C GLU A 171 -6.13 -5.39 -18.80
N LEU A 172 -5.43 -6.33 -19.44
CA LEU A 172 -4.45 -7.20 -18.78
C LEU A 172 -3.27 -6.43 -18.18
N THR A 173 -2.84 -5.33 -18.82
CA THR A 173 -1.81 -4.43 -18.28
C THR A 173 -2.32 -3.70 -17.04
N SER A 174 -3.54 -3.15 -17.09
CA SER A 174 -4.16 -2.49 -15.92
C SER A 174 -4.34 -3.44 -14.74
N LEU A 175 -4.70 -4.71 -14.99
CA LEU A 175 -4.81 -5.74 -13.95
C LEU A 175 -3.45 -6.15 -13.37
N ALA A 176 -2.38 -6.12 -14.18
CA ALA A 176 -1.02 -6.37 -13.70
C ALA A 176 -0.50 -5.22 -12.81
N ASP A 177 -0.79 -3.97 -13.19
CA ASP A 177 -0.46 -2.79 -12.38
C ASP A 177 -1.25 -2.77 -11.06
N GLU A 178 -2.55 -3.09 -11.08
CA GLU A 178 -3.36 -3.23 -9.85
C GLU A 178 -2.82 -4.36 -8.95
N ALA A 179 -2.50 -5.53 -9.51
CA ALA A 179 -1.93 -6.65 -8.75
C ALA A 179 -0.57 -6.32 -8.13
N GLN A 180 0.25 -5.48 -8.78
CA GLN A 180 1.50 -4.99 -8.23
C GLN A 180 1.27 -3.94 -7.12
N SER A 181 0.30 -3.03 -7.28
CA SER A 181 -0.10 -2.08 -6.23
C SER A 181 -0.61 -2.79 -4.97
N LEU A 182 -1.49 -3.79 -5.12
CA LEU A 182 -2.02 -4.60 -4.01
C LEU A 182 -0.92 -5.41 -3.30
N LYS A 183 0.11 -5.83 -4.03
CA LYS A 183 1.29 -6.50 -3.48
C LYS A 183 2.16 -5.54 -2.65
N ASP A 184 2.35 -4.32 -3.12
CA ASP A 184 3.13 -3.31 -2.38
C ASP A 184 2.37 -2.86 -1.11
N GLU A 185 1.03 -2.76 -1.16
CA GLU A 185 0.19 -2.60 0.03
C GLU A 185 0.31 -3.80 0.99
N MET A 186 0.30 -5.04 0.49
CA MET A 186 0.51 -6.24 1.31
C MET A 186 1.87 -6.24 2.03
N ASP A 187 2.93 -5.77 1.39
CA ASP A 187 4.27 -5.70 2.00
C ASP A 187 4.39 -4.54 3.02
N VAL A 188 3.71 -3.41 2.80
CA VAL A 188 3.53 -2.36 3.83
C VAL A 188 2.76 -2.90 5.05
N LEU A 189 1.68 -3.65 4.81
CA LEU A 189 0.89 -4.28 5.88
C LEU A 189 1.71 -5.31 6.67
N ARG A 190 2.52 -6.16 5.99
CA ARG A 190 3.47 -7.08 6.64
C ARG A 190 4.45 -6.33 7.54
N HIS A 191 5.09 -5.28 7.05
CA HIS A 191 6.01 -4.47 7.87
C HIS A 191 5.31 -3.83 9.09
N SER A 192 4.04 -3.41 8.94
CA SER A 192 3.24 -2.92 10.05
C SER A 192 2.94 -4.02 11.09
N SER A 193 2.67 -5.26 10.63
CA SER A 193 2.41 -6.40 11.50
C SER A 193 3.66 -6.82 12.28
N ASP A 194 4.84 -6.88 11.64
CA ASP A 194 6.12 -7.12 12.31
C ASP A 194 6.40 -6.07 13.40
N LYS A 195 6.04 -4.81 13.15
CA LYS A 195 6.18 -3.71 14.10
C LYS A 195 5.22 -3.87 15.29
N VAL A 196 3.99 -4.32 15.06
CA VAL A 196 3.03 -4.65 16.13
C VAL A 196 3.56 -5.80 16.98
N SER A 197 3.99 -6.91 16.40
CA SER A 197 4.50 -8.06 17.17
C SER A 197 5.76 -7.73 18.00
N LYS A 198 6.62 -6.83 17.52
CA LYS A 198 7.74 -6.29 18.31
C LYS A 198 7.27 -5.46 19.50
N LEU A 199 6.24 -4.63 19.32
CA LEU A 199 5.65 -3.83 20.41
C LEU A 199 4.91 -4.71 21.43
N GLU A 200 4.20 -5.74 20.99
CA GLU A 200 3.55 -6.73 21.86
C GLU A 200 4.59 -7.47 22.72
N GLY A 201 5.69 -7.93 22.13
CA GLY A 201 6.81 -8.54 22.87
C GLY A 201 7.45 -7.58 23.89
N MET A 202 7.58 -6.29 23.56
CA MET A 202 8.02 -5.28 24.51
C MET A 202 7.02 -5.10 25.67
N VAL A 203 5.72 -5.01 25.38
CA VAL A 203 4.65 -4.90 26.39
C VAL A 203 4.66 -6.11 27.32
N GLU A 204 4.80 -7.32 26.81
CA GLU A 204 4.88 -8.54 27.63
C GLU A 204 6.13 -8.53 28.55
N SER A 205 7.26 -8.05 28.03
CA SER A 205 8.48 -7.86 28.85
C SER A 205 8.29 -6.83 29.97
N TYR A 206 7.42 -5.84 29.79
CA TYR A 206 7.08 -4.85 30.81
C TYR A 206 6.04 -5.37 31.82
N LYS A 207 5.05 -6.17 31.39
CA LYS A 207 4.14 -6.87 32.31
C LYS A 207 4.92 -7.73 33.30
N LYS A 208 5.83 -8.58 32.80
CA LYS A 208 6.66 -9.44 33.65
C LYS A 208 7.48 -8.64 34.66
N LYS A 209 8.11 -7.54 34.23
CA LYS A 209 8.84 -6.63 35.15
C LYS A 209 7.93 -6.00 36.21
N LEU A 210 6.66 -5.74 35.91
CA LEU A 210 5.67 -5.26 36.89
C LEU A 210 5.23 -6.35 37.87
N GLU A 211 5.15 -7.61 37.42
CA GLU A 211 4.90 -8.78 38.28
C GLU A 211 6.07 -9.05 39.22
N ASP A 212 7.31 -9.07 38.70
CA ASP A 212 8.56 -9.17 39.48
C ASP A 212 8.63 -8.06 40.56
N MET A 213 8.31 -6.81 40.19
CA MET A 213 8.22 -5.68 41.12
C MET A 213 7.05 -5.78 42.10
N GLY A 214 5.98 -6.52 41.76
CA GLY A 214 4.90 -6.86 42.66
C GLY A 214 5.35 -7.86 43.73
N ASP A 215 6.08 -8.90 43.34
CA ASP A 215 6.66 -9.88 44.28
C ASP A 215 7.73 -9.26 45.17
N LEU A 216 8.58 -8.39 44.64
CA LEU A 216 9.57 -7.68 45.47
C LEU A 216 8.90 -6.81 46.57
N ARG A 217 7.74 -6.21 46.27
CA ARG A 217 6.94 -5.48 47.29
C ARG A 217 6.33 -6.43 48.32
N ARG A 218 5.85 -7.62 47.92
CA ARG A 218 5.36 -8.65 48.84
C ARG A 218 6.49 -9.14 49.77
N GLN A 219 7.67 -9.37 49.22
CA GLN A 219 8.86 -9.77 49.97
C GLN A 219 9.31 -8.69 50.96
N MET A 220 9.35 -7.42 50.56
CA MET A 220 9.61 -6.30 51.47
C MET A 220 8.62 -6.27 52.63
N LYS A 221 7.30 -6.33 52.37
CA LYS A 221 6.29 -6.34 53.43
C LYS A 221 6.44 -7.52 54.39
N LEU A 222 6.78 -8.71 53.90
CA LEU A 222 7.07 -9.88 54.74
C LEU A 222 8.35 -9.72 55.58
N LEU A 223 9.33 -8.94 55.13
CA LEU A 223 10.53 -8.59 55.92
C LEU A 223 10.22 -7.51 56.96
N GLU A 224 9.41 -6.50 56.61
CA GLU A 224 8.89 -5.48 57.55
C GLU A 224 8.06 -6.12 58.68
N GLU A 225 7.15 -7.03 58.34
CA GLU A 225 6.35 -7.79 59.31
C GLU A 225 7.23 -8.63 60.25
N LYS A 226 8.23 -9.34 59.71
CA LYS A 226 9.21 -10.08 60.54
C LYS A 226 10.03 -9.16 61.43
N ASN A 227 10.48 -8.01 60.93
CA ASN A 227 11.26 -7.05 61.70
C ASN A 227 10.43 -6.46 62.87
N ASN A 228 9.15 -6.16 62.63
CA ASN A 228 8.22 -5.75 63.69
C ASN A 228 8.05 -6.83 64.77
N VAL A 229 7.96 -8.12 64.40
CA VAL A 229 7.92 -9.22 65.37
C VAL A 229 9.24 -9.36 66.16
N TYR A 230 10.40 -9.21 65.51
CA TYR A 230 11.68 -9.21 66.22
C TYR A 230 11.80 -8.02 67.19
N MET A 231 11.33 -6.83 66.81
CA MET A 231 11.29 -5.65 67.67
C MET A 231 10.36 -5.86 68.87
N GLN A 232 9.15 -6.40 68.68
CA GLN A 232 8.23 -6.75 69.77
C GLN A 232 8.84 -7.77 70.74
N ASN A 233 9.46 -8.83 70.23
CA ASN A 233 10.15 -9.83 71.05
C ASN A 233 11.32 -9.21 71.83
N THR A 234 12.07 -8.28 71.23
CA THR A 234 13.17 -7.57 71.90
C THR A 234 12.65 -6.74 73.08
N VAL A 235 11.58 -5.96 72.89
CA VAL A 235 10.94 -5.19 73.98
C VAL A 235 10.40 -6.10 75.09
N SER A 236 9.81 -7.26 74.74
CA SER A 236 9.35 -8.24 75.75
C SER A 236 10.51 -8.79 76.59
N LEU A 237 11.65 -9.11 75.96
CA LEU A 237 12.85 -9.58 76.64
C LEU A 237 13.50 -8.48 77.49
N GLU A 238 13.47 -7.21 77.06
CA GLU A 238 13.91 -6.07 77.86
C GLU A 238 13.03 -5.87 79.11
N GLU A 239 11.70 -6.04 78.98
CA GLU A 239 10.79 -6.04 80.12
C GLU A 239 11.05 -7.20 81.10
N GLU A 240 11.26 -8.42 80.60
CA GLU A 240 11.61 -9.58 81.42
C GLU A 240 12.95 -9.39 82.13
N LEU A 241 13.96 -8.86 81.44
CA LEU A 241 15.25 -8.49 82.02
C LEU A 241 15.08 -7.40 83.10
N ARG A 242 14.18 -6.43 82.91
CA ARG A 242 13.85 -5.40 83.91
C ARG A 242 13.19 -6.03 85.16
N LYS A 243 12.23 -6.94 84.97
CA LYS A 243 11.55 -7.69 86.04
C LYS A 243 12.56 -8.56 86.82
N ALA A 244 13.45 -9.28 86.12
CA ALA A 244 14.51 -10.09 86.71
C ALA A 244 15.53 -9.26 87.51
N ASN A 245 15.93 -8.08 87.01
CA ASN A 245 16.82 -7.18 87.74
C ASN A 245 16.18 -6.60 89.01
N ALA A 246 14.88 -6.29 88.97
CA ALA A 246 14.13 -5.86 90.16
C ALA A 246 14.07 -6.98 91.21
N ALA A 247 13.76 -8.21 90.80
CA ALA A 247 13.78 -9.38 91.68
C ALA A 247 15.18 -9.65 92.27
N ARG A 248 16.26 -9.46 91.48
CA ARG A 248 17.65 -9.56 91.98
C ARG A 248 17.96 -8.51 93.05
N GLY A 249 17.45 -7.28 92.90
CA GLY A 249 17.58 -6.23 93.92
C GLY A 249 16.84 -6.54 95.22
N GLN A 250 15.65 -7.15 95.13
CA GLN A 250 14.92 -7.66 96.29
C GLN A 250 15.68 -8.80 96.98
N LEU A 251 16.19 -9.78 96.22
CA LEU A 251 16.99 -10.88 96.74
C LEU A 251 18.24 -10.39 97.49
N GLU A 252 18.95 -9.40 96.96
CA GLU A 252 20.13 -8.82 97.62
C GLU A 252 19.77 -8.06 98.91
N THR A 253 18.58 -7.46 98.95
CA THR A 253 18.02 -6.85 100.16
C THR A 253 17.70 -7.90 101.22
N TYR A 254 17.07 -9.02 100.84
CA TYR A 254 16.80 -10.13 101.75
C TYR A 254 18.09 -10.80 102.26
N LYS A 255 19.12 -10.99 101.42
CA LYS A 255 20.44 -11.48 101.87
C LYS A 255 21.03 -10.58 102.96
N ARG A 256 20.96 -9.25 102.79
CA ARG A 256 21.45 -8.30 103.80
C ARG A 256 20.67 -8.43 105.11
N GLN A 257 19.34 -8.52 105.04
CA GLN A 257 18.51 -8.76 106.23
C GLN A 257 18.85 -10.09 106.93
N VAL A 258 19.13 -11.16 106.18
CA VAL A 258 19.59 -12.44 106.75
C VAL A 258 20.92 -12.28 107.48
N VAL A 259 21.90 -11.57 106.91
CA VAL A 259 23.20 -11.30 107.57
C VAL A 259 23.02 -10.41 108.81
N GLU A 260 22.18 -9.38 108.74
CA GLU A 260 21.84 -8.54 109.91
C GLU A 260 21.19 -9.34 111.04
N LEU A 261 20.27 -10.27 110.71
CA LEU A 261 19.63 -11.16 111.69
C LEU A 261 20.62 -12.21 112.25
N GLN A 262 21.52 -12.75 111.44
CA GLN A 262 22.60 -13.64 111.89
C GLN A 262 23.56 -12.93 112.85
N ASN A 263 23.91 -11.67 112.57
CA ASN A 263 24.73 -10.86 113.47
C ASN A 263 24.03 -10.61 114.80
N ARG A 264 22.76 -10.19 114.80
CA ARG A 264 21.96 -10.00 116.02
C ARG A 264 21.81 -11.30 116.83
N LEU A 265 21.61 -12.44 116.16
CA LEU A 265 21.56 -13.75 116.81
C LEU A 265 22.90 -14.10 117.46
N SER A 266 24.03 -13.78 116.81
CA SER A 266 25.36 -13.96 117.39
C SER A 266 25.60 -13.03 118.59
N GLU A 267 25.09 -11.79 118.57
CA GLU A 267 25.17 -10.84 119.67
C GLU A 267 24.34 -11.27 120.89
N GLU A 268 23.09 -11.69 120.68
CA GLU A 268 22.24 -12.22 121.76
C GLU A 268 22.74 -13.57 122.28
N SER A 269 23.35 -14.43 121.45
CA SER A 269 24.08 -15.63 121.92
C SER A 269 25.24 -15.25 122.84
N LYS A 270 26.15 -14.38 122.39
CA LYS A 270 27.29 -13.88 123.21
C LYS A 270 26.86 -13.18 124.49
N LYS A 271 25.62 -12.68 124.55
CA LYS A 271 25.01 -12.07 125.73
C LYS A 271 24.40 -13.14 126.65
N ALA A 272 23.75 -14.16 126.12
CA ALA A 272 23.33 -15.34 126.87
C ALA A 272 24.54 -16.05 127.52
N ASP A 273 25.61 -16.30 126.76
CA ASP A 273 26.86 -16.92 127.24
C ASP A 273 27.45 -16.16 128.45
N LYS A 274 27.45 -14.81 128.38
CA LYS A 274 27.88 -13.94 129.48
C LYS A 274 26.97 -14.05 130.70
N MET A 275 25.65 -13.99 130.50
CA MET A 275 24.69 -14.11 131.61
C MET A 275 24.76 -15.50 132.27
N GLU A 276 25.01 -16.56 131.50
CA GLU A 276 25.23 -17.91 132.04
C GLU A 276 26.53 -17.99 132.85
N PHE A 277 27.63 -17.39 132.37
CA PHE A 277 28.88 -17.30 133.13
C PHE A 277 28.72 -16.50 134.43
N GLU A 278 28.03 -15.35 134.39
CA GLU A 278 27.76 -14.57 135.59
C GLU A 278 26.85 -15.30 136.57
N TYR A 279 25.85 -16.05 136.07
CA TYR A 279 24.99 -16.92 136.87
C TYR A 279 25.79 -18.07 137.53
N LYS A 280 26.68 -18.75 136.80
CA LYS A 280 27.57 -19.79 137.34
C LYS A 280 28.45 -19.22 138.45
N ARG A 281 29.14 -18.10 138.22
CA ARG A 281 29.97 -17.38 139.20
C ARG A 281 29.16 -16.95 140.44
N LEU A 282 27.93 -16.47 140.26
CA LEU A 282 27.05 -16.11 141.38
C LEU A 282 26.58 -17.33 142.16
N LYS A 283 26.26 -18.44 141.48
CA LYS A 283 25.90 -19.71 142.11
C LYS A 283 27.08 -20.27 142.91
N GLU A 284 28.29 -20.30 142.37
CA GLU A 284 29.51 -20.70 143.08
C GLU A 284 29.75 -19.84 144.33
N LYS A 285 29.46 -18.53 144.27
CA LYS A 285 29.51 -17.64 145.44
C LYS A 285 28.42 -17.95 146.47
N VAL A 286 27.22 -18.31 146.05
CA VAL A 286 26.14 -18.77 146.97
C VAL A 286 26.51 -20.12 147.59
N ASP A 287 27.00 -21.08 146.81
CA ASP A 287 27.39 -22.42 147.26
C ASP A 287 28.58 -22.38 148.23
N SER A 288 29.53 -21.47 148.02
CA SER A 288 30.65 -21.24 148.95
C SER A 288 30.22 -20.53 150.24
N LEU A 289 29.39 -19.48 150.16
CA LEU A 289 28.79 -18.86 151.35
C LEU A 289 27.88 -19.82 152.13
N GLN A 290 27.19 -20.75 151.46
CA GLN A 290 26.38 -21.78 152.10
C GLN A 290 27.28 -22.81 152.80
N LYS A 291 28.39 -23.24 152.19
CA LYS A 291 29.41 -24.08 152.85
C LYS A 291 30.06 -23.39 154.05
N GLU A 292 30.36 -22.10 153.96
CA GLU A 292 30.89 -21.31 155.08
C GLU A 292 29.87 -21.19 156.22
N LYS A 293 28.62 -20.83 155.91
CA LYS A 293 27.49 -20.83 156.85
C LYS A 293 27.27 -22.19 157.52
N ASP A 294 27.46 -23.29 156.80
CA ASP A 294 27.34 -24.64 157.37
C ASP A 294 28.55 -25.05 158.22
N ARG A 295 29.78 -24.58 157.89
CA ARG A 295 30.95 -24.68 158.79
C ARG A 295 30.73 -23.90 160.08
N MET A 296 30.34 -22.62 159.98
CA MET A 296 30.00 -21.79 161.14
C MET A 296 28.87 -22.41 161.97
N ARG A 297 27.90 -23.11 161.33
CA ARG A 297 26.89 -23.90 162.04
C ARG A 297 27.49 -25.08 162.79
N THR A 298 28.38 -25.86 162.19
CA THR A 298 29.04 -26.99 162.87
C THR A 298 29.96 -26.53 164.01
N GLU A 299 30.75 -25.48 163.81
CA GLU A 299 31.58 -24.87 164.86
C GLU A 299 30.71 -24.36 166.01
N ARG A 300 29.60 -23.68 165.72
CA ARG A 300 28.63 -23.24 166.73
C ARG A 300 27.93 -24.40 167.44
N ASP A 301 27.82 -25.58 166.84
CA ASP A 301 27.27 -26.77 167.51
C ASP A 301 28.34 -27.51 168.33
N SER A 302 29.59 -27.64 167.87
CA SER A 302 30.68 -28.18 168.69
C SER A 302 31.08 -27.25 169.85
N LEU A 303 30.86 -25.93 169.71
CA LEU A 303 30.97 -24.98 170.81
C LEU A 303 29.81 -25.09 171.81
N LYS A 304 28.62 -25.57 171.41
CA LYS A 304 27.60 -25.98 172.40
C LYS A 304 27.99 -27.27 173.08
N GLU A 305 28.44 -28.26 172.31
CA GLU A 305 28.86 -29.58 172.79
C GLU A 305 29.94 -29.43 173.86
N THR A 306 31.00 -28.65 173.59
CA THR A 306 32.05 -28.33 174.59
C THR A 306 31.54 -27.47 175.76
N ILE A 307 30.52 -26.61 175.59
CA ILE A 307 29.85 -25.93 176.72
C ILE A 307 29.02 -26.92 177.56
N GLU A 308 28.44 -27.94 176.94
CA GLU A 308 27.68 -29.01 177.61
C GLU A 308 28.63 -30.01 178.30
N GLU A 309 29.78 -30.33 177.70
CA GLU A 309 30.89 -31.04 178.36
C GLU A 309 31.43 -30.27 179.56
N LEU A 310 31.70 -28.96 179.42
CA LEU A 310 32.18 -28.12 180.54
C LEU A 310 31.13 -27.99 181.66
N ARG A 311 29.83 -27.98 181.34
CA ARG A 311 28.76 -28.11 182.33
C ARG A 311 28.76 -29.49 183.00
N CYS A 312 29.08 -30.55 182.26
CA CYS A 312 29.25 -31.90 182.80
C CYS A 312 30.47 -31.99 183.73
N VAL A 313 31.59 -31.31 183.41
CA VAL A 313 32.78 -31.21 184.28
C VAL A 313 32.46 -30.40 185.55
N GLN A 314 31.73 -29.29 185.43
CA GLN A 314 31.24 -28.53 186.60
C GLN A 314 30.24 -29.33 187.46
N ALA A 315 29.48 -30.25 186.86
CA ALA A 315 28.66 -31.21 187.60
C ALA A 315 29.51 -32.31 188.28
N GLN A 316 30.65 -32.70 187.69
CA GLN A 316 31.55 -33.72 188.23
C GLN A 316 32.34 -33.25 189.47
N GLU A 317 32.80 -32.00 189.53
CA GLU A 317 33.40 -31.46 190.77
C GLU A 317 32.42 -31.40 191.95
N GLY A 318 31.11 -31.56 191.69
CA GLY A 318 30.07 -31.58 192.72
C GLY A 318 29.83 -32.93 193.41
N GLN A 319 30.28 -34.07 192.87
CA GLN A 319 29.84 -35.39 193.37
C GLN A 319 30.87 -36.55 193.25
N LEU A 320 31.64 -36.75 194.32
CA LEU A 320 32.41 -37.97 194.58
C LEU A 320 31.51 -39.12 195.09
N THR A 321 30.82 -39.82 194.19
CA THR A 321 30.29 -41.20 194.34
C THR A 321 29.69 -41.68 193.00
N ALA A 322 30.09 -42.78 192.35
CA ALA A 322 31.25 -43.69 192.49
C ALA A 322 31.40 -44.49 191.15
N GLY A 323 32.61 -44.78 190.64
CA GLY A 323 32.78 -45.55 189.39
C GLY A 323 34.24 -45.86 188.99
N MET A 324 34.51 -47.04 188.41
CA MET A 324 35.85 -47.65 188.28
C MET A 324 35.90 -48.77 187.20
N VAL A 325 36.91 -48.99 186.34
CA VAL A 325 38.02 -48.11 185.88
C VAL A 325 38.39 -48.24 184.37
N PRO A 326 38.90 -49.38 183.81
CA PRO A 326 40.08 -49.24 182.91
C PRO A 326 40.08 -49.90 181.50
N LEU A 327 40.79 -49.22 180.59
CA LEU A 327 41.73 -49.62 179.51
C LEU A 327 41.80 -51.08 178.97
N GLY A 328 42.13 -51.25 177.66
CA GLY A 328 43.08 -52.33 177.26
C GLY A 328 43.04 -52.95 175.84
N SER A 329 43.64 -52.29 174.84
CA SER A 329 44.42 -52.84 173.69
C SER A 329 44.32 -54.31 173.15
N ASN A 330 44.05 -54.39 171.83
CA ASN A 330 44.73 -55.19 170.76
C ASN A 330 44.40 -56.68 170.42
N GLU A 331 44.40 -56.96 169.09
CA GLU A 331 44.60 -58.22 168.33
C GLU A 331 43.83 -59.54 168.67
N GLY A 332 44.04 -60.60 167.88
CA GLY A 332 43.68 -62.00 168.20
C GLY A 332 42.58 -62.70 167.37
N SER A 333 42.99 -63.57 166.43
CA SER A 333 42.25 -64.39 165.46
C SER A 333 41.27 -65.49 165.97
N ASP A 334 40.23 -65.74 165.14
CA ASP A 334 39.56 -67.01 164.77
C ASP A 334 39.07 -68.11 165.75
N SER A 335 37.79 -68.48 165.51
CA SER A 335 37.22 -69.85 165.45
C SER A 335 37.39 -70.84 166.63
N LEU A 336 36.27 -71.12 167.33
CA LEU A 336 35.47 -72.36 167.13
C LEU A 336 34.10 -72.23 167.82
N ALA A 337 33.11 -73.06 167.46
CA ALA A 337 31.77 -73.03 168.03
C ALA A 337 31.59 -73.99 169.23
N ALA A 338 31.11 -73.47 170.36
CA ALA A 338 30.37 -74.19 171.41
C ALA A 338 29.60 -73.18 172.29
N GLU A 339 28.74 -73.68 173.18
CA GLU A 339 27.82 -72.89 174.01
C GLU A 339 28.51 -72.00 175.06
N ILE A 340 27.79 -70.93 175.49
CA ILE A 340 28.11 -70.01 176.62
C ILE A 340 29.23 -68.98 176.34
N MET A 341 28.89 -67.70 176.09
CA MET A 341 29.71 -66.55 176.51
C MET A 341 29.02 -65.17 176.50
N THR A 342 29.70 -64.23 177.15
CA THR A 342 29.37 -63.00 177.88
C THR A 342 29.06 -61.72 177.04
N PRO A 343 28.78 -60.54 177.67
CA PRO A 343 28.35 -59.32 176.97
C PRO A 343 29.38 -58.68 176.02
N GLU A 344 30.68 -58.82 176.26
CA GLU A 344 31.76 -58.11 175.55
C GLU A 344 31.79 -58.48 174.06
N ILE A 345 31.44 -59.73 173.74
CA ILE A 345 31.31 -60.23 172.36
C ILE A 345 30.20 -59.48 171.60
N ARG A 346 29.14 -59.08 172.29
CA ARG A 346 27.99 -58.38 171.69
C ARG A 346 28.35 -56.96 171.27
N GLU A 347 29.24 -56.29 172.00
CA GLU A 347 29.76 -54.98 171.61
C GLU A 347 30.73 -55.09 170.42
N ARG A 348 31.66 -56.05 170.45
CA ARG A 348 32.62 -56.27 169.36
C ARG A 348 31.90 -56.63 168.05
N LEU A 349 30.79 -57.36 168.11
CA LEU A 349 29.90 -57.61 166.97
C LEU A 349 29.26 -56.32 166.42
N ILE A 350 28.74 -55.44 167.29
CA ILE A 350 28.14 -54.16 166.87
C ILE A 350 29.18 -53.25 166.21
N ARG A 351 30.40 -53.17 166.76
CA ARG A 351 31.50 -52.41 166.15
C ARG A 351 31.87 -52.96 164.76
N LEU A 352 32.05 -54.28 164.62
CA LEU A 352 32.34 -54.93 163.32
C LEU A 352 31.18 -54.83 162.32
N GLN A 353 29.92 -54.81 162.77
CA GLN A 353 28.76 -54.55 161.92
C GLN A 353 28.72 -53.08 161.45
N HIS A 354 29.09 -52.14 162.30
CA HIS A 354 29.21 -50.73 161.92
C HIS A 354 30.37 -50.53 160.93
N GLU A 355 31.52 -51.14 161.18
CA GLU A 355 32.68 -51.12 160.28
C GLU A 355 32.37 -51.72 158.90
N ASN A 356 31.73 -52.90 158.85
CA ASN A 356 31.25 -53.49 157.59
C ASN A 356 30.25 -52.57 156.87
N LYS A 357 29.36 -51.90 157.61
CA LYS A 357 28.42 -50.94 157.03
C LYS A 357 29.13 -49.71 156.45
N MET A 358 30.15 -49.18 157.12
CA MET A 358 30.95 -48.06 156.63
C MET A 358 31.83 -48.44 155.44
N LEU A 359 32.47 -49.62 155.47
CA LEU A 359 33.21 -50.16 154.32
C LEU A 359 32.29 -50.35 153.11
N LYS A 360 31.08 -50.88 153.31
CA LYS A 360 30.09 -51.05 152.25
C LYS A 360 29.61 -49.71 151.67
N ILE A 361 29.37 -48.70 152.51
CA ILE A 361 29.02 -47.34 152.06
C ILE A 361 30.16 -46.69 151.26
N ASN A 362 31.42 -46.86 151.70
CA ASN A 362 32.58 -46.36 150.96
C ASN A 362 32.76 -47.07 149.61
N GLN A 363 32.52 -48.38 149.55
CA GLN A 363 32.57 -49.15 148.32
C GLN A 363 31.42 -48.79 147.37
N GLU A 364 30.19 -48.66 147.88
CA GLU A 364 29.04 -48.12 147.13
C GLU A 364 29.32 -46.70 146.62
N GLY A 365 30.05 -45.87 147.37
CA GLY A 365 30.54 -44.56 146.91
C GLY A 365 31.48 -44.67 145.71
N SER A 366 32.54 -45.48 145.83
CA SER A 366 33.53 -45.67 144.76
C SER A 366 32.94 -46.32 143.51
N ASP A 367 32.00 -47.27 143.66
CA ASP A 367 31.30 -47.87 142.52
C ASP A 367 30.30 -46.89 141.89
N ASN A 368 29.64 -46.01 142.65
CA ASN A 368 28.80 -44.94 142.10
C ASN A 368 29.61 -43.90 141.32
N GLU A 369 30.78 -43.48 141.81
CA GLU A 369 31.69 -42.58 141.06
C GLU A 369 32.15 -43.22 139.74
N LYS A 370 32.45 -44.52 139.77
CA LYS A 370 32.82 -45.30 138.59
C LYS A 370 31.66 -45.48 137.61
N ILE A 371 30.43 -45.66 138.09
CA ILE A 371 29.21 -45.69 137.27
C ILE A 371 28.96 -44.33 136.63
N ALA A 372 29.10 -43.23 137.37
CA ALA A 372 28.93 -41.88 136.84
C ALA A 372 29.98 -41.54 135.75
N LEU A 373 31.24 -41.95 135.94
CA LEU A 373 32.28 -41.82 134.92
C LEU A 373 31.97 -42.65 133.67
N LEU A 374 31.50 -43.89 133.83
CA LEU A 374 31.09 -44.74 132.71
C LEU A 374 29.84 -44.21 132.00
N GLN A 375 28.91 -43.56 132.71
CA GLN A 375 27.77 -42.87 132.12
C GLN A 375 28.21 -41.65 131.31
N SER A 376 29.08 -40.78 131.84
CA SER A 376 29.64 -39.65 131.09
C SER A 376 30.35 -40.11 129.82
N LEU A 377 31.21 -41.13 129.90
CA LEU A 377 31.92 -41.68 128.74
C LEU A 377 30.98 -42.33 127.72
N LEU A 378 29.85 -42.90 128.16
CA LEU A 378 28.81 -43.44 127.29
C LEU A 378 27.98 -42.32 126.64
N GLU A 379 27.71 -41.22 127.33
CA GLU A 379 27.04 -40.04 126.78
C GLU A 379 27.93 -39.33 125.76
N ASP A 380 29.22 -39.13 126.06
CA ASP A 380 30.22 -38.61 125.11
C ASP A 380 30.34 -39.49 123.86
N ALA A 381 30.43 -40.81 124.04
CA ALA A 381 30.48 -41.76 122.93
C ALA A 381 29.20 -41.76 122.08
N ASN A 382 28.03 -41.66 122.70
CA ASN A 382 26.75 -41.54 121.97
C ASN A 382 26.62 -40.18 121.28
N SER A 383 27.09 -39.09 121.89
CA SER A 383 27.13 -37.77 121.27
C SER A 383 28.02 -37.79 120.02
N ARG A 384 29.26 -38.29 120.14
CA ARG A 384 30.19 -38.39 119.00
C ARG A 384 29.70 -39.36 117.92
N LYS A 385 28.97 -40.42 118.31
CA LYS A 385 28.28 -41.31 117.36
C LYS A 385 27.19 -40.55 116.59
N ASN A 386 26.34 -39.77 117.27
CA ASN A 386 25.28 -39.00 116.63
C ASN A 386 25.85 -37.93 115.68
N GLU A 387 26.94 -37.25 116.07
CA GLU A 387 27.68 -36.35 115.19
C GLU A 387 28.12 -37.08 113.92
N LEU A 388 28.82 -38.22 114.05
CA LEU A 388 29.27 -39.03 112.93
C LEU A 388 28.13 -39.56 112.04
N GLU A 389 26.97 -39.92 112.61
CA GLU A 389 25.78 -40.30 111.83
C GLU A 389 25.22 -39.10 111.03
N THR A 390 25.23 -37.88 111.59
CA THR A 390 24.83 -36.66 110.85
C THR A 390 25.85 -36.25 109.78
N GLU A 391 27.16 -36.34 110.07
CA GLU A 391 28.25 -36.14 109.11
C GLU A 391 28.13 -37.14 107.95
N ASN A 392 27.88 -38.42 108.25
CA ASN A 392 27.70 -39.48 107.24
C ASN A 392 26.46 -39.23 106.37
N ARG A 393 25.32 -38.83 106.97
CA ARG A 393 24.11 -38.45 106.21
C ARG A 393 24.37 -37.27 105.26
N LEU A 394 25.08 -36.24 105.71
CA LEU A 394 25.45 -35.09 104.87
C LEU A 394 26.47 -35.46 103.78
N ALA A 395 27.40 -36.38 104.06
CA ALA A 395 28.33 -36.91 103.07
C ALA A 395 27.58 -37.72 101.99
N ASN A 396 26.65 -38.59 102.38
CA ASN A 396 25.82 -39.36 101.44
C ASN A 396 24.91 -38.44 100.60
N GLN A 397 24.36 -37.37 101.18
CA GLN A 397 23.60 -36.38 100.42
C GLN A 397 24.47 -35.68 99.37
N ARG A 398 25.67 -35.19 99.76
CA ARG A 398 26.63 -34.60 98.80
C ARG A 398 27.11 -35.59 97.74
N LEU A 399 27.23 -36.87 98.09
CA LEU A 399 27.58 -37.94 97.16
C LEU A 399 26.46 -38.18 96.14
N LEU A 400 25.19 -38.14 96.57
CA LEU A 400 24.03 -38.24 95.68
C LEU A 400 23.87 -36.99 94.79
N GLU A 401 24.08 -35.80 95.33
CA GLU A 401 24.12 -34.54 94.57
C GLU A 401 25.25 -34.56 93.53
N GLY A 402 26.44 -35.05 93.91
CA GLY A 402 27.58 -35.25 93.01
C GLY A 402 27.32 -36.33 91.95
N GLN A 403 26.68 -37.44 92.30
CA GLN A 403 26.24 -38.47 91.35
C GLN A 403 25.25 -37.90 90.34
N SER A 404 24.25 -37.14 90.79
CA SER A 404 23.28 -36.49 89.91
C SER A 404 23.95 -35.49 88.95
N GLN A 405 24.94 -34.72 89.42
CA GLN A 405 25.75 -33.85 88.54
C GLN A 405 26.62 -34.65 87.56
N VAL A 406 27.16 -35.81 87.96
CA VAL A 406 27.91 -36.70 87.06
C VAL A 406 27.00 -37.37 86.03
N GLU A 407 25.79 -37.80 86.40
CA GLU A 407 24.78 -38.31 85.46
C GLU A 407 24.30 -37.22 84.50
N GLU A 408 24.06 -35.99 84.99
CA GLU A 408 23.72 -34.85 84.14
C GLU A 408 24.86 -34.50 83.18
N LEU A 409 26.12 -34.51 83.64
CA LEU A 409 27.29 -34.31 82.79
C LEU A 409 27.50 -35.46 81.80
N GLN A 410 27.27 -36.72 82.19
CA GLN A 410 27.29 -37.87 81.28
C GLN A 410 26.19 -37.78 80.23
N LYS A 411 24.97 -37.39 80.62
CA LYS A 411 23.85 -37.17 79.70
C LYS A 411 24.15 -36.03 78.74
N ASN A 412 24.66 -34.90 79.22
CA ASN A 412 25.13 -33.79 78.37
C ASN A 412 26.28 -34.22 77.43
N LEU A 413 27.20 -35.06 77.88
CA LEU A 413 28.29 -35.60 77.07
C LEU A 413 27.79 -36.63 76.03
N GLN A 414 26.75 -37.40 76.35
CA GLN A 414 26.10 -38.34 75.44
C GLN A 414 25.24 -37.61 74.39
N GLU A 415 24.53 -36.55 74.78
CA GLU A 415 23.85 -35.61 73.88
C GLU A 415 24.85 -34.82 73.00
N GLN A 416 26.08 -34.60 73.46
CA GLN A 416 27.18 -34.12 72.60
C GLN A 416 27.76 -35.23 71.72
N GLY A 417 27.81 -36.49 72.18
CA GLY A 417 28.20 -37.64 71.39
C GLY A 417 27.27 -37.91 70.20
N LEU A 418 25.97 -37.67 70.37
CA LEU A 418 24.97 -37.70 69.29
C LEU A 418 25.21 -36.64 68.20
N LYS A 419 26.04 -35.61 68.45
CA LYS A 419 26.45 -34.63 67.42
C LYS A 419 27.44 -35.20 66.39
N ALA A 420 27.83 -36.47 66.51
CA ALA A 420 28.43 -37.21 65.41
C ALA A 420 27.50 -37.25 64.17
N ASP A 421 26.18 -37.37 64.39
CA ASP A 421 25.20 -37.31 63.30
C ASP A 421 25.04 -35.89 62.75
N ASP A 422 25.10 -34.85 63.59
CA ASP A 422 25.17 -33.46 63.14
C ASP A 422 26.39 -33.21 62.24
N ALA A 423 27.56 -33.78 62.56
CA ALA A 423 28.74 -33.69 61.70
C ALA A 423 28.54 -34.39 60.34
N ILE A 424 27.85 -35.53 60.31
CA ILE A 424 27.50 -36.24 59.07
C ILE A 424 26.45 -35.45 58.27
N VAL A 425 25.45 -34.86 58.92
CA VAL A 425 24.43 -34.01 58.29
C VAL A 425 25.03 -32.71 57.76
N LEU A 426 25.95 -32.09 58.49
CA LEU A 426 26.65 -30.88 58.07
C LEU A 426 27.60 -31.18 56.89
N LYS A 427 28.28 -32.33 56.90
CA LYS A 427 29.07 -32.82 55.76
C LYS A 427 28.18 -33.08 54.54
N LYS A 428 27.06 -33.80 54.69
CA LYS A 428 26.09 -34.01 53.59
C LYS A 428 25.58 -32.68 53.01
N LYS A 429 25.24 -31.71 53.88
CA LYS A 429 24.86 -30.35 53.44
C LYS A 429 25.99 -29.63 52.72
N PHE A 430 27.24 -29.80 53.14
CA PHE A 430 28.41 -29.24 52.44
C PHE A 430 28.62 -29.89 51.06
N ASP A 431 28.52 -31.22 50.99
CA ASP A 431 28.63 -31.98 49.73
C ASP A 431 27.46 -31.63 48.77
N GLU A 432 26.23 -31.46 49.27
CA GLU A 432 25.09 -30.94 48.50
C GLU A 432 25.32 -29.52 47.98
N GLN A 433 25.86 -28.61 48.80
CA GLN A 433 26.18 -27.25 48.36
C GLN A 433 27.32 -27.26 47.34
N LEU A 434 28.29 -28.17 47.46
CA LEU A 434 29.36 -28.36 46.48
C LEU A 434 28.82 -28.92 45.14
N ILE A 435 27.80 -29.78 45.18
CA ILE A 435 27.09 -30.26 43.98
C ILE A 435 26.32 -29.09 43.33
N LYS A 436 25.51 -28.36 44.10
CA LYS A 436 24.76 -27.18 43.63
C LYS A 436 25.69 -26.11 43.05
N LEU A 437 26.86 -25.89 43.64
CA LEU A 437 27.88 -24.98 43.11
C LEU A 437 28.43 -25.46 41.75
N LYS A 438 28.66 -26.77 41.56
CA LYS A 438 29.07 -27.36 40.28
C LYS A 438 27.96 -27.30 39.23
N GLU A 439 26.70 -27.53 39.61
CA GLU A 439 25.53 -27.40 38.74
C GLU A 439 25.38 -25.95 38.25
N VAL A 440 25.39 -24.98 39.16
CA VAL A 440 25.37 -23.54 38.83
C VAL A 440 26.57 -23.13 37.97
N THR A 441 27.77 -23.68 38.23
CA THR A 441 28.96 -23.42 37.40
C THR A 441 28.80 -24.00 35.99
N SER A 442 28.20 -25.20 35.84
CA SER A 442 27.90 -25.81 34.54
C SER A 442 26.81 -25.04 33.79
N GLU A 443 25.78 -24.56 34.48
CA GLU A 443 24.78 -23.66 33.89
C GLU A 443 25.40 -22.33 33.44
N LEU A 444 26.31 -21.76 34.22
CA LEU A 444 26.99 -20.52 33.86
C LEU A 444 27.91 -20.73 32.64
N GLN A 445 28.63 -21.86 32.55
CA GLN A 445 29.37 -22.24 31.35
C GLN A 445 28.46 -22.41 30.12
N LYS A 446 27.29 -23.04 30.27
CA LYS A 446 26.29 -23.16 29.18
C LYS A 446 25.72 -21.80 28.76
N LYS A 447 25.46 -20.90 29.71
CA LYS A 447 24.99 -19.53 29.45
C LYS A 447 26.06 -18.69 28.75
N ASN A 448 27.33 -18.82 29.14
CA ASN A 448 28.44 -18.16 28.45
C ASN A 448 28.58 -18.68 27.01
N ALA A 449 28.59 -19.99 26.79
CA ALA A 449 28.65 -20.56 25.43
C ALA A 449 27.46 -20.14 24.54
N LEU A 450 26.29 -19.88 25.13
CA LEU A 450 25.13 -19.32 24.41
C LEU A 450 25.31 -17.82 24.13
N ILE A 451 25.97 -17.07 25.02
CA ILE A 451 26.35 -15.67 24.77
C ILE A 451 27.37 -15.61 23.61
N ASP A 452 28.41 -16.44 23.63
CA ASP A 452 29.43 -16.51 22.55
C ASP A 452 28.80 -16.80 21.17
N ASP A 453 27.84 -17.73 21.11
CA ASP A 453 27.05 -18.05 19.91
C ASP A 453 26.14 -16.89 19.47
N MET A 454 25.51 -16.19 20.41
CA MET A 454 24.68 -15.01 20.11
C MET A 454 25.50 -13.78 19.68
N GLU A 455 26.69 -13.57 20.25
CA GLU A 455 27.63 -12.54 19.83
C GLU A 455 28.19 -12.83 18.43
N SER A 456 28.53 -14.10 18.14
CA SER A 456 28.91 -14.56 16.80
C SER A 456 27.80 -14.28 15.76
N LYS A 457 26.55 -14.61 16.09
CA LYS A 457 25.37 -14.32 15.24
C LYS A 457 25.12 -12.82 15.09
N SER A 458 25.34 -12.04 16.14
CA SER A 458 25.21 -10.58 16.09
C SER A 458 26.28 -9.96 15.17
N SER A 459 27.53 -10.46 15.24
CA SER A 459 28.64 -10.04 14.37
C SER A 459 28.37 -10.39 12.90
N GLN A 460 27.92 -11.62 12.61
CA GLN A 460 27.51 -12.03 11.25
C GLN A 460 26.33 -11.19 10.72
N THR A 461 25.39 -10.83 11.60
CA THR A 461 24.26 -9.97 11.23
C THR A 461 24.72 -8.54 10.94
N SER A 462 25.67 -8.00 11.71
CA SER A 462 26.27 -6.69 11.45
C SER A 462 26.98 -6.66 10.09
N GLN A 463 27.87 -7.62 9.83
CA GLN A 463 28.58 -7.74 8.55
C GLN A 463 27.62 -7.80 7.36
N LYS A 464 26.50 -8.52 7.52
CA LYS A 464 25.46 -8.61 6.49
C LYS A 464 24.63 -7.34 6.32
N VAL A 465 24.51 -6.51 7.37
CA VAL A 465 23.95 -5.15 7.25
C VAL A 465 24.94 -4.26 6.50
N ASP A 466 26.23 -4.30 6.85
CA ASP A 466 27.29 -3.52 6.19
C ASP A 466 27.37 -3.84 4.68
N GLU A 467 27.30 -5.13 4.30
CA GLU A 467 27.21 -5.60 2.91
C GLU A 467 25.98 -5.06 2.17
N LEU A 468 24.82 -5.03 2.84
CA LEU A 468 23.56 -4.53 2.26
C LEU A 468 23.55 -3.00 2.13
N GLU A 469 24.15 -2.27 3.08
CA GLU A 469 24.32 -0.82 2.99
C GLU A 469 25.28 -0.43 1.85
N GLU A 470 26.39 -1.15 1.65
CA GLU A 470 27.27 -0.92 0.51
C GLU A 470 26.58 -1.26 -0.82
N ALA A 471 25.80 -2.36 -0.88
CA ALA A 471 25.01 -2.71 -2.05
C ALA A 471 23.92 -1.67 -2.37
N LEU A 472 23.24 -1.13 -1.36
CA LEU A 472 22.25 -0.05 -1.50
C LEU A 472 22.90 1.24 -2.01
N LYS A 473 23.99 1.68 -1.37
CA LYS A 473 24.76 2.86 -1.76
C LYS A 473 25.29 2.78 -3.20
N LYS A 474 25.67 1.57 -3.64
CA LYS A 474 26.03 1.31 -5.04
C LYS A 474 24.83 1.45 -5.98
N LYS A 475 23.64 0.97 -5.58
CA LYS A 475 22.40 1.14 -6.35
C LYS A 475 21.95 2.59 -6.45
N ASP A 476 22.13 3.39 -5.40
CA ASP A 476 21.86 4.83 -5.44
C ASP A 476 22.78 5.55 -6.44
N GLU A 477 24.05 5.14 -6.52
CA GLU A 477 25.01 5.73 -7.47
C GLU A 477 24.77 5.27 -8.92
N ASP A 478 24.39 4.00 -9.13
CA ASP A 478 23.87 3.52 -10.42
C ASP A 478 22.61 4.31 -10.84
N MET A 479 21.71 4.61 -9.88
CA MET A 479 20.48 5.37 -10.12
C MET A 479 20.78 6.82 -10.53
N LYS A 480 21.64 7.54 -9.81
CA LYS A 480 22.10 8.90 -10.21
C LYS A 480 22.73 8.91 -11.59
N GLN A 481 23.54 7.91 -11.93
CA GLN A 481 24.12 7.80 -13.27
C GLN A 481 23.05 7.58 -14.35
N MET A 482 21.98 6.86 -14.05
CA MET A 482 20.82 6.71 -14.94
C MET A 482 20.01 8.01 -15.03
N GLU A 483 19.76 8.72 -13.93
CA GLU A 483 19.13 10.05 -13.93
C GLU A 483 19.92 11.05 -14.76
N GLU A 484 21.26 11.09 -14.64
CA GLU A 484 22.11 11.93 -15.48
C GLU A 484 21.98 11.58 -16.97
N ARG A 485 21.93 10.28 -17.31
CA ARG A 485 21.74 9.83 -18.70
C ARG A 485 20.37 10.24 -19.22
N TYR A 486 19.30 10.03 -18.46
CA TYR A 486 17.95 10.50 -18.79
C TYR A 486 17.91 12.01 -18.95
N LYS A 487 18.51 12.78 -18.05
CA LYS A 487 18.60 14.26 -18.13
C LYS A 487 19.36 14.72 -19.39
N LYS A 488 20.45 14.04 -19.76
CA LYS A 488 21.20 14.28 -21.01
C LYS A 488 20.37 13.95 -22.25
N TYR A 489 19.60 12.85 -22.25
CA TYR A 489 18.65 12.53 -23.32
C TYR A 489 17.49 13.53 -23.40
N LEU A 490 16.96 13.98 -22.25
CA LEU A 490 15.86 14.94 -22.17
C LEU A 490 16.29 16.31 -22.69
N GLU A 491 17.47 16.81 -22.34
CA GLU A 491 18.01 18.04 -22.92
C GLU A 491 18.34 17.90 -24.41
N LYS A 492 18.83 16.73 -24.86
CA LYS A 492 19.01 16.46 -26.30
C LYS A 492 17.67 16.50 -27.05
N ALA A 493 16.61 15.91 -26.49
CA ALA A 493 15.25 15.97 -27.04
C ALA A 493 14.72 17.41 -27.07
N LYS A 494 14.84 18.16 -25.97
CA LYS A 494 14.50 19.60 -25.92
C LYS A 494 15.32 20.44 -26.90
N SER A 495 16.57 20.07 -27.18
CA SER A 495 17.40 20.74 -28.18
C SER A 495 16.87 20.48 -29.60
N VAL A 496 16.56 19.21 -29.92
CA VAL A 496 15.96 18.84 -31.21
C VAL A 496 14.61 19.52 -31.41
N ILE A 497 13.75 19.55 -30.37
CA ILE A 497 12.47 20.26 -30.39
C ILE A 497 12.69 21.77 -30.63
N ARG A 498 13.63 22.42 -29.94
CA ARG A 498 13.96 23.84 -30.17
C ARG A 498 14.47 24.14 -31.59
N THR A 499 15.20 23.21 -32.22
CA THR A 499 15.61 23.36 -33.63
C THR A 499 14.50 23.06 -34.64
N LEU A 500 13.46 22.34 -34.24
CA LEU A 500 12.29 22.02 -35.06
C LEU A 500 11.11 22.99 -34.85
N ASP A 501 11.08 23.76 -33.75
CA ASP A 501 10.04 24.76 -33.48
C ASP A 501 10.11 25.92 -34.50
N PRO A 502 9.07 26.08 -35.35
CA PRO A 502 9.03 27.15 -36.36
C PRO A 502 9.07 28.57 -35.77
N LYS A 503 8.87 28.74 -34.46
CA LYS A 503 8.92 30.04 -33.78
C LYS A 503 10.31 30.44 -33.29
N GLN A 504 11.27 29.50 -33.19
CA GLN A 504 12.65 29.80 -32.78
C GLN A 504 13.65 29.76 -33.93
N ASN A 505 13.36 29.03 -35.01
CA ASN A 505 14.25 28.96 -36.18
C ASN A 505 14.10 30.18 -37.11
N GLN A 506 14.78 31.28 -36.78
CA GLN A 506 14.76 32.53 -37.55
C GLN A 506 15.29 32.41 -38.99
N GLY A 507 15.95 31.30 -39.36
CA GLY A 507 16.51 31.10 -40.70
C GLY A 507 15.47 30.85 -41.79
N SER A 508 14.34 30.20 -41.47
CA SER A 508 13.32 29.80 -42.48
C SER A 508 12.14 30.77 -42.58
N ALA A 509 12.00 31.71 -41.64
CA ALA A 509 10.92 32.69 -41.64
C ALA A 509 10.79 33.55 -42.93
N PRO A 510 11.90 34.02 -43.57
CA PRO A 510 11.79 34.82 -44.80
C PRO A 510 11.23 34.02 -45.97
N GLU A 511 11.68 32.77 -46.13
CA GLU A 511 11.29 31.89 -47.24
C GLU A 511 9.83 31.43 -47.11
N VAL A 512 9.40 31.03 -45.91
CA VAL A 512 8.01 30.68 -45.63
C VAL A 512 7.07 31.89 -45.85
N GLN A 513 7.51 33.11 -45.52
CA GLN A 513 6.71 34.31 -45.79
C GLN A 513 6.69 34.69 -47.27
N ALA A 514 7.80 34.51 -48.00
CA ALA A 514 7.84 34.71 -49.46
C ALA A 514 6.91 33.72 -50.18
N LEU A 515 6.92 32.45 -49.79
CA LEU A 515 6.02 31.42 -50.34
C LEU A 515 4.55 31.72 -50.04
N LYS A 516 4.22 32.20 -48.82
CA LYS A 516 2.85 32.67 -48.50
C LYS A 516 2.42 33.85 -49.36
N ASN A 517 3.30 34.82 -49.57
CA ASN A 517 3.00 35.98 -50.42
C ASN A 517 2.77 35.55 -51.89
N GLN A 518 3.59 34.64 -52.41
CA GLN A 518 3.43 34.06 -53.76
C GLN A 518 2.14 33.25 -53.87
N LEU A 519 1.77 32.45 -52.87
CA LEU A 519 0.50 31.70 -52.86
C LEU A 519 -0.69 32.66 -52.97
N GLN A 520 -0.71 33.70 -52.13
CA GLN A 520 -1.77 34.71 -52.13
C GLN A 520 -1.84 35.51 -53.44
N GLU A 521 -0.70 35.72 -54.11
CA GLU A 521 -0.66 36.36 -55.43
C GLU A 521 -1.18 35.44 -56.55
N ARG A 522 -0.90 34.12 -56.47
CA ARG A 522 -1.49 33.12 -57.37
C ARG A 522 -2.99 32.95 -57.15
N GLU A 523 -3.46 32.98 -55.91
CA GLU A 523 -4.90 32.99 -55.58
C GLU A 523 -5.61 34.20 -56.22
N ARG A 524 -5.06 35.42 -56.07
CA ARG A 524 -5.60 36.61 -56.75
C ARG A 524 -5.59 36.49 -58.27
N MET A 525 -4.54 35.90 -58.84
CA MET A 525 -4.41 35.68 -60.28
C MET A 525 -5.45 34.68 -60.80
N LEU A 526 -5.66 33.56 -60.09
CA LEU A 526 -6.72 32.59 -60.39
C LEU A 526 -8.10 33.26 -60.35
N HIS A 527 -8.41 34.00 -59.30
CA HIS A 527 -9.70 34.70 -59.17
C HIS A 527 -9.93 35.76 -60.26
N SER A 528 -8.86 36.38 -60.78
CA SER A 528 -8.94 37.25 -61.95
C SER A 528 -9.19 36.47 -63.24
N LEU A 529 -8.55 35.31 -63.43
CA LEU A 529 -8.72 34.47 -64.62
C LEU A 529 -10.10 33.80 -64.66
N GLU A 530 -10.62 33.34 -63.52
CA GLU A 530 -12.00 32.86 -63.35
C GLU A 530 -13.01 33.93 -63.79
N LYS A 531 -12.81 35.17 -63.33
CA LYS A 531 -13.68 36.31 -63.67
C LYS A 531 -13.64 36.71 -65.15
N GLU A 532 -12.47 36.67 -65.80
CA GLU A 532 -12.39 36.91 -67.26
C GLU A 532 -12.91 35.71 -68.07
N TYR A 533 -12.78 34.47 -67.57
CA TYR A 533 -13.40 33.29 -68.18
C TYR A 533 -14.93 33.39 -68.17
N ASP A 534 -15.54 33.75 -67.03
CA ASP A 534 -16.99 33.90 -66.92
C ASP A 534 -17.53 35.05 -67.79
N LYS A 535 -16.80 36.18 -67.89
CA LYS A 535 -17.11 37.22 -68.90
C LYS A 535 -17.08 36.65 -70.33
N THR A 536 -16.00 35.97 -70.70
CA THR A 536 -15.81 35.40 -72.05
C THR A 536 -16.86 34.31 -72.35
N LYS A 537 -17.34 33.60 -71.34
CA LYS A 537 -18.47 32.68 -71.44
C LYS A 537 -19.78 33.44 -71.66
N THR A 538 -20.12 34.41 -70.81
CA THR A 538 -21.36 35.20 -70.95
C THR A 538 -21.42 36.03 -72.24
N GLN A 539 -20.27 36.40 -72.84
CA GLN A 539 -20.19 36.98 -74.18
C GLN A 539 -20.53 35.94 -75.27
N ARG A 540 -19.93 34.75 -75.25
CA ARG A 540 -20.30 33.67 -76.18
C ARG A 540 -21.77 33.25 -76.03
N ASP A 541 -22.27 33.15 -74.80
CA ASP A 541 -23.69 32.89 -74.51
C ASP A 541 -24.62 33.99 -75.06
N GLN A 542 -24.12 35.20 -75.36
CA GLN A 542 -24.87 36.29 -76.01
C GLN A 542 -24.71 36.23 -77.54
N GLU A 543 -23.51 35.97 -78.05
CA GLU A 543 -23.23 35.77 -79.47
C GLU A 543 -24.03 34.59 -80.03
N GLU A 544 -24.07 33.45 -79.33
CA GLU A 544 -24.89 32.29 -79.70
C GLU A 544 -26.39 32.65 -79.76
N LYS A 545 -26.90 33.43 -78.79
CA LYS A 545 -28.29 33.91 -78.81
C LYS A 545 -28.58 34.85 -79.97
N LEU A 546 -27.63 35.72 -80.34
CA LEU A 546 -27.73 36.60 -81.51
C LEU A 546 -27.69 35.80 -82.81
N ILE A 547 -26.81 34.79 -82.93
CA ILE A 547 -26.73 33.88 -84.07
C ILE A 547 -28.03 33.09 -84.22
N VAL A 548 -28.54 32.47 -83.15
CA VAL A 548 -29.82 31.73 -83.16
C VAL A 548 -30.98 32.64 -83.53
N SER A 549 -31.02 33.87 -83.00
CA SER A 549 -32.06 34.86 -83.35
C SER A 549 -31.98 35.28 -84.83
N ALA A 550 -30.78 35.50 -85.36
CA ALA A 550 -30.57 35.81 -86.77
C ALA A 550 -30.96 34.63 -87.68
N TRP A 551 -30.63 33.40 -87.29
CA TRP A 551 -30.98 32.18 -88.03
C TRP A 551 -32.51 31.93 -88.02
N TYR A 552 -33.17 32.13 -86.88
CA TYR A 552 -34.63 32.08 -86.77
C TYR A 552 -35.31 33.14 -87.64
N ASN A 553 -34.84 34.38 -87.58
CA ASN A 553 -35.36 35.48 -88.42
C ASN A 553 -35.13 35.23 -89.91
N MET A 554 -33.98 34.68 -90.31
CA MET A 554 -33.70 34.26 -91.68
C MET A 554 -34.63 33.12 -92.11
N GLY A 555 -34.81 32.10 -91.28
CA GLY A 555 -35.75 30.99 -91.52
C GLY A 555 -37.19 31.46 -91.66
N MET A 556 -37.62 32.40 -90.82
CA MET A 556 -38.95 33.03 -90.91
C MET A 556 -39.11 33.90 -92.16
N ALA A 557 -38.08 34.65 -92.56
CA ALA A 557 -38.08 35.41 -93.82
C ALA A 557 -38.16 34.48 -95.05
N LEU A 558 -37.44 33.36 -95.03
CA LEU A 558 -37.49 32.33 -96.08
C LEU A 558 -38.84 31.61 -96.11
N GLN A 559 -39.43 31.26 -94.96
CA GLN A 559 -40.79 30.70 -94.91
C GLN A 559 -41.85 31.69 -95.38
N LYS A 560 -41.75 32.97 -94.98
CA LYS A 560 -42.64 34.04 -95.44
C LYS A 560 -42.53 34.21 -96.96
N LYS A 561 -41.31 34.28 -97.50
CA LYS A 561 -41.09 34.32 -98.95
C LYS A 561 -41.67 33.07 -99.64
N ALA A 562 -41.44 31.87 -99.12
CA ALA A 562 -42.00 30.63 -99.67
C ALA A 562 -43.53 30.50 -99.50
N ALA A 563 -44.17 31.34 -98.68
CA ALA A 563 -45.62 31.49 -98.61
C ALA A 563 -46.11 32.57 -99.58
N GLU A 564 -45.39 33.69 -99.72
CA GLU A 564 -45.64 34.75 -100.72
C GLU A 564 -45.50 34.22 -102.14
N ASP A 565 -44.48 33.42 -102.44
CA ASP A 565 -44.27 32.75 -103.73
C ASP A 565 -45.41 31.75 -104.03
N ARG A 566 -45.94 31.06 -103.01
CA ARG A 566 -47.11 30.17 -103.16
C ARG A 566 -48.41 30.95 -103.37
N LEU A 567 -48.59 32.08 -102.68
CA LEU A 567 -49.73 32.98 -102.89
C LEU A 567 -49.68 33.62 -104.29
N ALA A 568 -48.49 34.04 -104.74
CA ALA A 568 -48.26 34.54 -106.10
C ALA A 568 -48.53 33.46 -107.16
N SER A 569 -48.10 32.20 -106.92
CA SER A 569 -48.42 31.06 -107.77
C SER A 569 -49.91 30.70 -107.78
N THR A 570 -50.68 31.10 -106.76
CA THR A 570 -52.14 30.91 -106.70
C THR A 570 -52.90 32.11 -107.27
N GLY A 571 -52.20 33.23 -107.52
CA GLY A 571 -52.75 34.48 -108.05
C GLY A 571 -52.72 34.62 -109.58
N SER A 572 -52.44 33.56 -110.33
CA SER A 572 -52.22 33.59 -111.79
C SER A 572 -53.47 33.81 -112.66
N GLY A 573 -54.55 34.35 -112.09
CA GLY A 573 -55.83 34.65 -112.76
C GLY A 573 -55.93 36.06 -113.35
N GLN A 574 -54.83 36.64 -113.88
CA GLN A 574 -54.81 37.99 -114.46
C GLN A 574 -54.03 38.06 -115.78
N SER A 575 -54.48 38.93 -116.67
CA SER A 575 -54.17 38.86 -118.11
C SER A 575 -52.85 39.53 -118.51
N PHE A 576 -52.37 39.18 -119.71
CA PHE A 576 -51.15 39.68 -120.36
C PHE A 576 -50.99 41.21 -120.31
N LEU A 577 -52.10 41.95 -120.47
CA LEU A 577 -52.17 43.42 -120.45
C LEU A 577 -51.85 44.07 -119.09
N ALA A 578 -51.78 43.29 -118.00
CA ALA A 578 -51.32 43.78 -116.69
C ALA A 578 -49.79 43.84 -116.60
N ARG A 579 -49.08 42.81 -117.08
CA ARG A 579 -47.60 42.75 -117.00
C ARG A 579 -46.92 43.86 -117.81
N GLN A 580 -47.47 44.21 -118.98
CA GLN A 580 -46.88 45.23 -119.86
C GLN A 580 -46.88 46.65 -119.26
N ARG A 581 -47.69 46.94 -118.24
CA ARG A 581 -47.80 48.27 -117.60
C ARG A 581 -46.83 48.49 -116.44
N GLN A 582 -46.14 47.45 -115.95
CA GLN A 582 -45.17 47.57 -114.86
C GLN A 582 -43.71 47.73 -115.35
N ALA A 583 -43.41 47.32 -116.59
CA ALA A 583 -42.07 47.33 -117.16
C ALA A 583 -41.50 48.73 -117.47
N THR A 584 -42.32 49.79 -117.44
CA THR A 584 -41.95 51.14 -117.89
C THR A 584 -41.51 52.09 -116.77
N ASN A 585 -41.64 51.72 -115.49
CA ASN A 585 -41.64 52.69 -114.38
C ASN A 585 -40.49 52.56 -113.36
N THR A 586 -39.46 51.74 -113.62
CA THR A 586 -38.39 51.41 -112.65
C THR A 586 -36.97 51.88 -113.04
N ARG A 587 -36.82 52.67 -114.11
CA ARG A 587 -35.53 53.31 -114.47
C ARG A 587 -35.25 54.58 -113.65
N ARG A 588 -34.83 54.45 -112.38
CA ARG A 588 -33.90 55.37 -111.63
C ARG A 588 -33.81 55.03 -110.14
N SER A 589 -32.65 54.53 -109.67
CA SER A 589 -31.90 55.10 -108.52
C SER A 589 -30.61 54.33 -108.18
N TYR A 590 -29.54 55.10 -108.05
CA TYR A 590 -28.22 54.89 -107.40
C TYR A 590 -27.89 56.28 -106.77
N PRO A 591 -26.92 56.49 -105.85
CA PRO A 591 -25.97 55.56 -105.21
C PRO A 591 -25.88 55.72 -103.66
N GLY A 592 -24.86 55.11 -103.02
CA GLY A 592 -24.44 55.30 -101.61
C GLY A 592 -24.28 53.95 -100.89
N HIS A 593 -23.13 53.49 -100.35
CA HIS A 593 -22.02 54.15 -99.62
C HIS A 593 -22.54 54.74 -98.28
N VAL A 594 -21.99 54.46 -97.10
CA VAL A 594 -20.56 54.52 -96.66
C VAL A 594 -20.28 53.51 -95.51
N GLN A 595 -19.05 52.99 -95.41
CA GLN A 595 -18.49 52.39 -94.17
C GLN A 595 -17.79 53.47 -93.31
N PRO A 596 -17.89 53.40 -91.97
CA PRO A 596 -16.80 53.89 -91.12
C PRO A 596 -16.22 52.80 -90.21
N THR A 597 -14.89 52.79 -90.09
CA THR A 597 -14.12 51.99 -89.14
C THR A 597 -14.00 52.70 -87.79
N SER A 598 -14.07 51.96 -86.67
CA SER A 598 -13.43 52.26 -85.38
C SER A 598 -13.73 51.18 -84.33
N ALA A 599 -12.98 51.02 -83.24
CA ALA A 599 -11.54 51.20 -83.00
C ALA A 599 -11.21 50.74 -81.55
N ARG A 600 -10.36 49.72 -81.41
CA ARG A 600 -9.90 49.09 -80.15
C ARG A 600 -10.97 48.37 -79.32
#